data_AF-A0A4R6YHF5-F1
#
_entry.id   AF-A0A4R6YHF5-F1
#
_cell.length_a   1.000
_cell.length_b   1.000
_cell.length_c   1.000
_cell.angle_alpha   90.00
_cell.angle_beta   90.00
_cell.angle_gamma   90.00
#
_symmetry.space_group_name_H-M   'P 1'
#
loop_
_entity.id
_entity.type
_entity.pdbx_description
1 polymer ?
#
loop_
_entity_poly.entity_id
_entity_poly.type
_entity_poly.pdbx_seq_one_letter_code
_entity_poly.pdbx_strand_id
1 'polypeptide(L)' 'MTALLKLARKRLADSQIWINPDCGLKTRKWEEVRPDLVNMVAAARELRALAA' A
#
# COMPACT_ATOMS: atom_id res chain seq x y z
N MET A 1 2.88 2.46 6.41
CA MET A 1 2.50 2.55 4.97
C MET A 1 1.69 3.81 4.65
N THR A 2 0.64 4.15 5.42
CA THR A 2 -0.26 5.29 5.14
C THR A 2 0.46 6.63 4.91
N ALA A 3 1.54 6.93 5.64
CA ALA A 3 2.32 8.16 5.45
C ALA A 3 2.89 8.31 4.02
N LEU A 4 3.40 7.22 3.43
CA LEU A 4 3.96 7.22 2.07
C LEU A 4 2.86 7.45 1.02
N LEU A 5 1.69 6.85 1.22
CA LEU A 5 0.53 7.04 0.33
C LEU A 5 0.04 8.49 0.37
N LYS A 6 0.00 9.11 1.55
CA LYS A 6 -0.33 10.54 1.69
C LYS A 6 0.68 11.44 0.96
N LEU A 7 1.96 11.06 0.91
CA LEU A 7 2.96 11.77 0.13
C LEU A 7 2.76 11.60 -1.38
N ALA A 8 2.44 10.39 -1.85
CA ALA A 8 2.15 10.12 -3.26
C ALA A 8 0.97 10.97 -3.78
N ARG A 9 -0.11 11.10 -2.98
CA ARG A 9 -1.28 11.94 -3.30
C ARG A 9 -0.98 13.43 -3.43
N LYS A 10 0.18 13.92 -2.97
CA LYS A 10 0.60 15.30 -3.21
C LYS A 10 1.03 15.55 -4.65
N ARG A 11 1.27 14.50 -5.44
CA ARG A 11 1.83 14.58 -6.80
C ARG A 11 1.02 13.83 -7.85
N LEU A 12 0.25 12.82 -7.46
CA LEU A 12 -0.54 11.97 -8.35
C LEU A 12 -2.01 12.00 -7.93
N ALA A 13 -2.92 11.98 -8.90
CA ALA A 13 -4.35 11.78 -8.63
C ALA A 13 -4.60 10.34 -8.17
N ASP A 14 -5.66 10.12 -7.39
CA ASP A 14 -5.97 8.80 -6.82
C ASP A 14 -6.13 7.71 -7.90
N SER A 15 -6.65 8.07 -9.09
CA SER A 15 -6.79 7.17 -10.24
C SER A 15 -5.46 6.72 -10.86
N GLN A 16 -4.35 7.39 -10.53
CA GLN A 16 -3.01 7.07 -11.03
C GLN A 16 -2.19 6.21 -10.04
N ILE A 17 -2.69 5.98 -8.83
CA ILE A 17 -1.94 5.33 -7.76
C ILE A 17 -2.35 3.86 -7.63
N TRP A 18 -1.36 2.97 -7.82
CA TRP A 18 -1.43 1.56 -7.47
C TRP A 18 -0.54 1.28 -6.27
N ILE A 19 -0.93 0.31 -5.45
CA ILE A 19 -0.23 -0.06 -4.21
C ILE A 19 0.19 -1.52 -4.32
N ASN A 20 1.49 -1.75 -4.35
CA ASN A 20 2.12 -3.06 -4.47
C ASN A 20 3.49 -3.05 -3.79
N PRO A 21 4.08 -4.21 -3.48
CA PRO A 21 5.47 -4.28 -3.05
C PRO A 21 6.42 -3.86 -4.17
N ASP A 22 7.65 -3.50 -3.82
CA ASP A 22 8.67 -3.05 -4.78
C ASP A 22 9.02 -4.13 -5.83
N CYS A 23 8.97 -5.42 -5.44
CA CYS A 23 9.32 -6.55 -6.32
C CYS A 23 8.58 -7.83 -5.88
N GLY A 24 8.84 -8.94 -6.59
CA GLY A 24 8.34 -10.26 -6.23
C GLY A 24 8.89 -10.75 -4.87
N LEU A 25 8.09 -11.57 -4.19
CA LEU A 25 8.33 -11.98 -2.80
C LEU A 25 9.11 -13.29 -2.66
N LYS A 26 9.76 -13.78 -3.73
CA LYS A 26 10.40 -15.11 -3.79
C LYS A 26 11.47 -15.36 -2.71
N THR A 27 12.05 -14.30 -2.15
CA THR A 27 13.13 -14.34 -1.14
C THR A 27 12.65 -14.01 0.27
N ARG A 28 11.34 -13.91 0.50
CA ARG A 28 10.72 -13.63 1.81
C ARG A 28 10.04 -14.87 2.37
N LYS A 29 9.87 -14.91 3.69
CA LYS A 29 9.15 -16.01 4.37
C LYS A 29 7.68 -15.63 4.60
N TRP A 30 6.82 -16.62 4.80
CA TRP A 30 5.38 -16.38 4.98
C TRP A 30 5.05 -15.60 6.25
N GLU A 31 5.84 -15.80 7.30
CA GLU A 31 5.71 -15.12 8.59
C GLU A 31 5.97 -13.61 8.48
N GLU A 32 6.71 -13.21 7.43
CA GLU A 32 6.98 -11.81 7.08
C GLU A 32 5.94 -11.30 6.07
N VAL A 33 5.73 -12.06 4.97
CA VAL A 33 4.89 -11.64 3.84
C VAL A 33 3.45 -11.41 4.24
N ARG A 34 2.85 -12.33 5.00
CA ARG A 34 1.43 -12.27 5.32
C ARG A 34 1.07 -11.01 6.11
N PRO A 35 1.72 -10.68 7.24
CA PRO A 35 1.41 -9.46 7.97
C PRO A 35 1.71 -8.20 7.13
N ASP A 36 2.79 -8.18 6.35
CA ASP A 36 3.14 -7.02 5.52
C ASP A 36 2.09 -6.73 4.44
N LEU A 37 1.62 -7.76 3.73
CA LEU A 37 0.57 -7.61 2.73
C LEU A 37 -0.77 -7.22 3.36
N VAL A 38 -1.12 -7.77 4.53
CA VAL A 38 -2.32 -7.37 5.27
C VAL A 38 -2.26 -5.90 5.65
N ASN A 39 -1.12 -5.44 6.17
CA ASN A 39 -0.91 -4.04 6.54
C ASN A 39 -0.95 -3.10 5.33
N MET A 40 -0.38 -3.52 4.19
CA MET A 40 -0.42 -2.77 2.93
C MET A 40 -1.86 -2.61 2.42
N VAL A 41 -2.65 -3.69 2.42
CA VAL A 41 -4.07 -3.66 2.03
C VAL A 41 -4.90 -2.82 2.99
N ALA A 42 -4.64 -2.88 4.30
CA ALA A 42 -5.32 -2.06 5.29
C ALA A 42 -5.08 -0.56 5.05
N ALA A 43 -3.83 -0.15 4.80
CA ALA A 43 -3.50 1.24 4.48
C ALA A 43 -4.17 1.72 3.18
N ALA A 44 -4.26 0.86 2.17
CA ALA A 44 -4.99 1.16 0.94
C ALA A 44 -6.51 1.38 1.19
N ARG A 45 -7.12 0.56 2.05
CA ARG A 45 -8.54 0.69 2.44
C ARG A 45 -8.80 1.98 3.21
N GLU A 46 -7.91 2.32 4.16
CA GLU A 46 -7.98 3.58 4.91
C GLU A 46 -8.01 4.78 3.95
N LEU A 47 -7.12 4.80 2.95
CA LEU A 47 -7.04 5.91 2.00
C LEU A 47 -8.28 6.03 1.12
N ARG A 48 -8.87 4.91 0.71
CA ARG A 48 -10.12 4.89 -0.07
C ARG A 48 -11.30 5.40 0.74
N ALA A 49 -11.37 5.08 2.02
CA ALA A 49 -12.43 5.58 2.91
C ALA A 49 -12.38 7.10 3.11
N LEU A 50 -11.20 7.72 2.97
CA LEU A 50 -11.00 9.18 3.05
C LEU A 50 -11.30 9.93 1.75
N ALA A 51 -11.46 9.22 0.63
CA ALA A 51 -11.72 9.80 -0.69
C ALA A 51 -13.21 9.74 -1.09
N ALA A 52 -14.08 9.30 -0.17
CA ALA A 52 -15.53 9.28 -0.33
C ALA A 52 -16.14 10.68 -0.07
#